data_AF-A0A9D4RP18-F1
#
_entry.id   AF-A0A9D4RP18-F1
#
_cell.length_a   1.000
_cell.length_b   1.000
_cell.length_c   1.000
_cell.angle_alpha   90.00
_cell.angle_beta   90.00
_cell.angle_gamma   90.00
#
_symmetry.space_group_name_H-M   'P 1'
#
loop_
_entity.id
_entity.type
_entity.pdbx_description
1 polymer ?
#
loop_
_entity_poly.entity_id
_entity_poly.type
_entity_poly.pdbx_seq_one_letter_code
_entity_poly.pdbx_strand_id
1 'polypeptide(L)'
;MNLILPHPSRAVRVINHDNVSFLTDSFISNPIGQIVMLVGMVGPEDDTSHLDRKGGSKVEVLGGNHTREALQTLHARGTLDRETVQVKLYRELPQTTALSIIGFQHNAVLQEGRKPLTFLDKIGSCDNALRRIK
;
A
#
# COMPACT_ATOMS: atom_id res chain seq x y z
N MET A 1 8.98 -10.57 2.68
CA MET A 1 9.12 -9.10 2.51
C MET A 1 8.58 -8.36 3.73
N ASN A 2 9.25 -7.30 4.19
CA ASN A 2 8.81 -6.50 5.35
C ASN A 2 8.02 -5.26 4.88
N LEU A 3 6.70 -5.42 4.71
CA LEU A 3 5.82 -4.33 4.29
C LEU A 3 5.48 -3.43 5.48
N ILE A 4 5.84 -2.15 5.41
CA ILE A 4 5.56 -1.17 6.45
C ILE A 4 4.50 -0.15 6.02
N LEU A 5 3.88 0.46 7.02
CA LEU A 5 2.92 1.55 6.84
C LEU A 5 3.56 2.73 6.09
N PRO A 6 2.82 3.43 5.22
CA PRO A 6 3.28 4.69 4.68
C PRO A 6 3.55 5.69 5.81
N HIS A 7 4.55 6.53 5.61
CA HIS A 7 4.76 7.70 6.45
C HIS A 7 3.45 8.51 6.50
N PRO A 8 3.04 9.10 7.65
CA PRO A 8 1.75 9.77 7.79
C PRO A 8 1.50 10.85 6.73
N SER A 9 2.55 11.57 6.32
CA SER A 9 2.45 12.58 5.26
C SER A 9 2.18 12.00 3.87
N ARG A 10 2.34 10.69 3.66
CA ARG A 10 2.12 9.97 2.40
C ARG A 10 0.88 9.08 2.43
N ALA A 11 0.16 9.03 3.55
CA ALA A 11 -1.07 8.26 3.67
C ALA A 11 -2.23 8.99 2.97
N VAL A 12 -2.74 8.41 1.87
CA VAL A 12 -3.83 9.00 1.06
C VAL A 12 -5.22 8.62 1.58
N ARG A 13 -5.36 7.46 2.22
CA ARG A 13 -6.62 6.97 2.79
C ARG A 13 -6.43 6.38 4.18
N VAL A 14 -7.42 6.56 5.03
CA VAL A 14 -7.52 5.84 6.31
C VAL A 14 -7.85 4.37 6.04
N ILE A 15 -7.32 3.48 6.89
CA ILE A 15 -7.68 2.06 6.84
C ILE A 15 -9.17 1.90 7.13
N ASN A 16 -9.85 1.16 6.27
CA ASN A 16 -11.25 0.80 6.42
C ASN A 16 -11.30 -0.72 6.66
N HIS A 17 -11.75 -1.12 7.85
CA HIS A 17 -11.72 -2.52 8.27
C HIS A 17 -12.65 -3.42 7.46
N ASP A 18 -13.78 -2.92 6.96
CA ASP A 18 -14.68 -3.69 6.09
C ASP A 18 -13.99 -4.08 4.78
N ASN A 19 -13.26 -3.13 4.17
CA ASN A 19 -12.46 -3.40 2.98
C ASN A 19 -11.33 -4.39 3.24
N VAL A 20 -10.68 -4.30 4.41
CA VAL A 20 -9.63 -5.24 4.81
C VAL A 20 -10.21 -6.65 5.00
N SER A 21 -11.36 -6.77 5.66
CA SER A 21 -12.05 -8.06 5.84
C SER A 21 -12.42 -8.67 4.50
N PHE A 22 -13.05 -7.88 3.61
CA PHE A 22 -13.38 -8.33 2.26
C PHE A 22 -12.15 -8.86 1.52
N LEU A 23 -11.03 -8.12 1.56
CA LEU A 23 -9.79 -8.53 0.87
C LEU A 23 -9.20 -9.79 1.50
N THR A 24 -9.25 -9.91 2.82
CA THR A 24 -8.80 -11.08 3.57
C THR A 24 -9.56 -12.33 3.11
N ASP A 25 -10.89 -12.27 3.10
CA ASP A 25 -11.75 -13.38 2.67
C ASP A 25 -11.54 -13.70 1.17
N SER A 26 -11.33 -12.65 0.37
CA SER A 26 -11.07 -12.81 -1.06
C SER A 26 -9.74 -13.50 -1.34
N PHE A 27 -8.70 -13.26 -0.53
CA PHE A 27 -7.41 -13.94 -0.67
C PHE A 27 -7.46 -15.40 -0.23
N ILE A 28 -8.28 -15.72 0.78
CA ILE A 28 -8.51 -17.11 1.22
C ILE A 28 -9.23 -17.89 0.12
N SER A 29 -10.27 -17.29 -0.47
CA SER A 29 -11.09 -17.96 -1.49
C SER A 29 -10.42 -18.06 -2.87
N ASN A 30 -9.57 -17.11 -3.24
CA ASN A 30 -8.86 -17.12 -4.52
C ASN A 30 -7.43 -16.55 -4.40
N PRO A 31 -6.47 -17.34 -3.88
CA PRO A 31 -5.11 -16.88 -3.63
C PRO A 31 -4.29 -16.63 -4.93
N ILE A 32 -4.68 -17.22 -6.06
CA ILE A 32 -3.93 -17.10 -7.33
C ILE A 32 -4.45 -15.94 -8.19
N GLY A 33 -5.76 -15.64 -8.13
CA GLY A 33 -6.42 -14.70 -9.04
C GLY A 33 -6.27 -13.22 -8.65
N GLN A 34 -5.83 -12.90 -7.45
CA GLN A 34 -5.71 -11.51 -7.01
C GLN A 34 -4.26 -10.99 -7.14
N ILE A 35 -3.92 -10.55 -8.35
CA ILE A 35 -2.78 -9.65 -8.55
C ILE A 35 -3.18 -8.30 -7.97
N VAL A 36 -3.07 -8.15 -6.64
CA VAL A 36 -3.18 -6.82 -6.04
C VAL A 36 -1.82 -6.17 -6.14
N MET A 37 -1.68 -5.27 -7.10
CA MET A 37 -0.47 -4.50 -7.30
C MET A 37 -0.28 -3.58 -6.09
N LEU A 38 0.55 -3.99 -5.13
CA LEU A 38 1.04 -3.05 -4.13
C LEU A 38 1.99 -2.08 -4.82
N VAL A 39 2.00 -0.83 -4.34
CA VAL A 39 3.04 0.10 -4.73
C VAL A 39 3.86 0.44 -3.51
N GLY A 40 5.16 0.16 -3.59
CA GLY A 40 6.10 0.29 -2.49
C GLY A 40 7.25 1.24 -2.82
N MET A 41 7.82 1.82 -1.77
CA MET A 41 9.06 2.57 -1.85
C MET A 41 10.08 1.97 -0.90
N VAL A 42 11.33 1.90 -1.35
CA VAL A 42 12.48 1.51 -0.53
C VAL A 42 13.38 2.72 -0.27
N GLY A 43 14.07 2.69 0.86
CA GLY A 43 15.06 3.71 1.21
C GLY A 43 16.28 3.69 0.27
N PRO A 44 17.07 4.76 0.25
CA PRO A 44 18.30 4.83 -0.53
C PRO A 44 19.34 3.80 -0.06
N GLU A 45 19.32 3.42 1.22
CA GLU A 45 20.26 2.45 1.82
C GLU A 45 19.74 1.01 1.79
N ASP A 46 18.50 0.79 1.33
CA ASP A 46 17.90 -0.54 1.29
C ASP A 46 18.45 -1.35 0.11
N ASP A 47 19.00 -2.52 0.40
CA ASP A 47 19.46 -3.47 -0.62
C ASP A 47 18.25 -4.17 -1.27
N THR A 48 17.98 -3.84 -2.53
CA THR A 48 16.85 -4.43 -3.26
C THR A 48 17.12 -5.88 -3.70
N SER A 49 18.36 -6.35 -3.65
CA SER A 49 18.72 -7.73 -3.99
C SER A 49 18.25 -8.76 -2.95
N HIS A 50 17.68 -8.31 -1.83
CA HIS A 50 17.22 -9.15 -0.71
C HIS A 50 15.74 -8.92 -0.33
N LEU A 51 14.94 -8.35 -1.22
CA LEU A 51 13.52 -8.06 -0.98
C LEU A 51 12.65 -9.31 -0.77
N ASP A 52 13.08 -10.43 -1.36
CA ASP A 52 12.48 -11.75 -1.27
C ASP A 52 12.84 -12.46 0.05
N ARG A 53 13.88 -12.02 0.77
CA ARG A 53 14.35 -12.66 2.01
C ARG A 53 13.58 -12.18 3.23
N LYS A 54 13.28 -13.12 4.14
CA LYS A 54 12.70 -12.82 5.47
C LYS A 54 13.69 -11.98 6.27
N GLY A 55 13.28 -10.79 6.70
CA GLY A 55 14.16 -9.81 7.38
C GLY A 55 14.92 -8.86 6.44
N GLY A 56 14.67 -8.92 5.13
CA GLY A 56 15.23 -7.98 4.16
C GLY A 56 14.65 -6.55 4.25
N SER A 57 14.98 -5.75 3.24
CA SER A 57 14.65 -4.33 3.12
C SER A 57 13.20 -3.99 3.43
N LYS A 58 13.00 -2.85 4.11
CA LYS A 58 11.66 -2.38 4.49
C LYS A 58 11.02 -1.69 3.30
N VAL A 59 9.83 -2.15 2.93
CA VAL A 59 9.07 -1.57 1.81
C VAL A 59 7.93 -0.74 2.38
N GLU A 60 8.02 0.58 2.22
CA GLU A 60 6.95 1.50 2.57
C GLU A 60 5.83 1.42 1.53
N VAL A 61 4.63 1.00 1.95
CA VAL A 61 3.49 0.84 1.02
C VAL A 61 2.81 2.19 0.75
N LEU A 62 3.07 2.74 -0.44
CA LEU A 62 2.45 3.99 -0.94
C LEU A 62 1.05 3.76 -1.52
N GLY A 63 0.79 2.57 -2.09
CA GLY A 63 -0.48 2.19 -2.70
C GLY A 63 -0.89 0.76 -2.32
N GLY A 64 -2.18 0.56 -2.04
CA GLY A 64 -2.70 -0.74 -1.58
C GLY A 64 -2.60 -0.96 -0.07
N ASN A 65 -2.79 0.09 0.73
CA ASN A 65 -2.62 0.00 2.18
C ASN A 65 -3.63 -0.97 2.85
N HIS A 66 -4.88 -1.06 2.36
CA HIS A 66 -5.85 -2.07 2.82
C HIS A 66 -5.42 -3.49 2.47
N THR A 67 -4.77 -3.66 1.32
CA THR A 67 -4.20 -4.93 0.89
C THR A 67 -3.04 -5.36 1.77
N ARG A 68 -2.14 -4.44 2.13
CA ARG A 68 -1.07 -4.69 3.10
C ARG A 68 -1.65 -5.19 4.43
N GLU A 69 -2.66 -4.51 4.97
CA GLU A 69 -3.32 -4.92 6.22
C GLU A 69 -3.94 -6.32 6.11
N ALA A 70 -4.64 -6.63 5.01
CA ALA A 70 -5.23 -7.95 4.79
C ALA A 70 -4.16 -9.04 4.73
N LEU A 71 -3.05 -8.81 4.02
CA LEU A 71 -1.93 -9.74 3.93
C LEU A 71 -1.23 -9.95 5.28
N GLN A 72 -1.04 -8.88 6.06
CA GLN A 72 -0.49 -8.98 7.42
C GLN A 72 -1.42 -9.77 8.35
N THR A 73 -2.73 -9.58 8.23
CA THR A 73 -3.74 -10.34 8.97
C THR A 73 -3.65 -11.83 8.64
N LEU A 74 -3.54 -12.19 7.36
CA LEU A 74 -3.40 -13.59 6.93
C LEU A 74 -2.07 -14.20 7.37
N HIS A 75 -0.98 -13.44 7.30
CA HIS A 75 0.33 -13.89 7.77
C HIS A 75 0.30 -14.18 9.28
N ALA A 76 -0.28 -13.29 10.08
CA ALA A 76 -0.44 -13.48 11.53
C ALA A 76 -1.32 -14.69 11.88
N ARG A 77 -2.27 -15.05 11.02
CA ARG A 77 -3.13 -16.25 11.16
C ARG A 77 -2.47 -17.54 10.68
N GLY A 78 -1.30 -17.46 10.03
CA GLY A 78 -0.63 -18.63 9.45
C GLY A 78 -1.36 -19.23 8.24
N THR A 79 -2.27 -18.49 7.60
CA THR A 79 -3.10 -18.96 6.48
C THR A 79 -2.54 -18.58 5.10
N LEU A 80 -1.38 -17.92 5.06
CA LEU A 80 -0.77 -17.47 3.81
C LEU A 80 0.21 -18.53 3.29
N ASP A 81 -0.27 -19.45 2.45
CA ASP A 81 0.52 -20.56 1.88
C ASP A 81 1.59 -20.11 0.87
N ARG A 82 1.47 -18.90 0.30
CA ARG A 82 2.43 -18.32 -0.65
C ARG A 82 2.80 -16.90 -0.24
N GLU A 83 4.10 -16.67 -0.05
CA GLU A 83 4.68 -15.37 0.32
C GLU A 83 4.88 -14.41 -0.88
N THR A 84 4.41 -14.77 -2.07
CA THR A 84 4.67 -13.99 -3.29
C THR A 84 3.60 -12.94 -3.51
N VAL A 85 3.89 -11.72 -3.11
CA VAL A 85 3.08 -10.53 -3.40
C VAL A 85 3.74 -9.75 -4.52
N GLN A 86 2.97 -9.35 -5.54
CA GLN A 86 3.48 -8.46 -6.58
C GLN A 86 3.51 -7.02 -6.07
N VAL A 87 4.70 -6.44 -6.03
CA VAL A 87 4.90 -5.06 -5.62
C VAL A 87 5.61 -4.30 -6.73
N LYS A 88 5.03 -3.19 -7.17
CA LYS A 88 5.74 -2.20 -7.99
C LYS A 88 6.59 -1.35 -7.05
N LEU A 89 7.91 -1.44 -7.19
CA LEU A 89 8.85 -0.77 -6.30
C LEU A 89 9.46 0.46 -6.95
N TYR A 90 9.61 1.50 -6.15
CA TYR A 90 10.31 2.71 -6.53
C TYR A 90 11.41 3.01 -5.51
N ARG A 91 12.47 3.65 -5.98
CA ARG A 91 13.57 4.16 -5.16
C ARG A 91 13.57 5.68 -5.28
N GLU A 92 13.79 6.36 -4.15
CA GLU A 92 14.05 7.81 -4.11
C GLU A 92 12.97 8.67 -4.79
N LEU A 93 11.69 8.37 -4.53
CA LEU A 93 10.63 9.23 -5.04
C LEU A 93 10.57 10.54 -4.25
N PRO A 94 10.53 11.70 -4.94
CA PRO A 94 10.15 12.94 -4.32
C PRO A 94 8.80 12.78 -3.61
N GLN A 95 8.67 13.38 -2.42
CA GLN A 95 7.47 13.21 -1.60
C GLN A 95 6.18 13.63 -2.35
N THR A 96 6.27 14.69 -3.15
CA THR A 96 5.17 15.16 -4.00
C THR A 96 4.76 14.10 -5.03
N THR A 97 5.71 13.41 -5.66
CA THR A 97 5.47 12.33 -6.63
C THR A 97 4.88 11.09 -5.96
N ALA A 98 5.38 10.71 -4.78
CA ALA A 98 4.87 9.58 -4.00
C ALA A 98 3.38 9.76 -3.63
N LEU A 99 2.99 10.97 -3.23
CA LEU A 99 1.60 11.36 -2.96
C LEU A 99 0.76 11.43 -4.24
N SER A 100 1.15 12.31 -5.17
CA SER A 100 0.29 12.77 -6.26
C SER A 100 0.13 11.75 -7.38
N ILE A 101 1.21 11.04 -7.73
CA ILE A 101 1.19 10.11 -8.86
C ILE A 101 0.87 8.72 -8.36
N ILE A 102 1.49 8.27 -7.26
CA ILE A 102 1.33 6.88 -6.86
C ILE A 102 0.14 6.66 -5.95
N GLY A 103 0.03 7.40 -4.85
CA GLY A 103 -1.07 7.20 -3.91
C GLY A 103 -2.44 7.52 -4.53
N PHE A 104 -2.56 8.64 -5.26
CA PHE A 104 -3.83 9.01 -5.90
C PHE A 104 -4.16 8.19 -7.14
N GLN A 105 -3.24 7.97 -8.08
CA GLN A 105 -3.56 7.20 -9.29
C GLN A 105 -3.85 5.74 -8.95
N HIS A 106 -3.14 5.15 -7.98
CA HIS A 106 -3.44 3.79 -7.52
C HIS A 106 -4.86 3.68 -6.97
N ASN A 107 -5.29 4.65 -6.16
CA ASN A 107 -6.67 4.71 -5.66
C ASN A 107 -7.69 5.06 -6.75
N ALA A 108 -7.33 5.83 -7.78
CA ALA A 108 -8.21 6.23 -8.88
C ALA A 108 -8.40 5.11 -9.92
N VAL A 109 -7.33 4.37 -10.23
CA VAL A 109 -7.35 3.22 -11.15
C VAL A 109 -8.06 2.03 -10.51
N LEU A 110 -7.85 1.78 -9.21
CA LEU A 110 -8.59 0.73 -8.47
C LEU A 110 -10.01 1.16 -8.04
N GLN A 111 -10.43 2.38 -8.40
CA GLN A 111 -11.78 2.91 -8.12
C GLN A 111 -12.84 2.40 -9.12
N GLU A 112 -12.45 1.66 -10.18
CA GLU A 112 -13.38 0.85 -10.96
C GLU A 112 -13.91 -0.31 -10.08
N GLY A 113 -14.85 0.00 -9.17
CA GLY A 113 -15.63 -0.99 -8.42
C GLY A 113 -15.73 -0.81 -6.91
N ARG A 114 -14.98 0.12 -6.26
CA ARG A 114 -15.09 0.34 -4.80
C ARG A 114 -14.99 1.81 -4.42
N LYS A 115 -15.88 2.23 -3.49
CA LYS A 115 -16.22 3.60 -3.05
C LYS A 115 -15.29 4.72 -3.56
N PRO A 116 -15.83 5.73 -4.25
CA PRO A 116 -15.05 6.87 -4.73
C PRO A 116 -14.37 7.61 -3.57
N LEU A 117 -13.22 8.24 -3.86
CA LEU A 117 -12.58 9.15 -2.89
C LEU A 117 -13.59 10.21 -2.46
N THR A 118 -13.85 10.31 -1.17
CA THR A 118 -14.73 11.36 -0.65
C THR A 118 -14.05 12.71 -0.79
N PHE A 119 -14.84 13.78 -0.75
CA PHE A 119 -14.31 15.14 -0.73
C PHE A 119 -13.36 15.37 0.45
N LEU A 120 -13.65 14.76 1.61
CA LEU A 120 -12.79 14.83 2.79
C LEU A 120 -11.47 14.06 2.61
N ASP A 121 -11.45 12.93 1.91
CA ASP A 121 -10.20 12.22 1.57
C ASP A 121 -9.32 13.09 0.67
N LYS A 122 -9.94 13.79 -0.29
CA LYS A 122 -9.25 14.72 -1.18
C LYS A 122 -8.69 15.92 -0.38
N ILE A 123 -9.46 16.49 0.54
CA ILE A 123 -9.03 17.63 1.37
C ILE A 123 -7.95 17.23 2.38
N GLY A 124 -8.12 16.15 3.15
CA GLY A 124 -7.13 15.75 4.16
C GLY A 124 -5.76 15.44 3.56
N SER A 125 -5.75 14.94 2.33
CA SER A 125 -4.52 14.72 1.57
C SER A 125 -3.92 16.01 1.00
N CYS A 126 -4.74 16.96 0.52
CA CYS A 126 -4.27 18.30 0.11
C CYS A 126 -3.76 19.14 1.29
N ASP A 127 -4.41 19.09 2.45
CA ASP A 127 -4.05 19.87 3.63
C ASP A 127 -2.70 19.39 4.22
N ASN A 128 -2.43 18.07 4.17
CA ASN A 128 -1.11 17.51 4.49
C ASN A 128 -0.01 17.95 3.50
N ALA A 129 -0.35 18.17 2.23
CA ALA A 129 0.61 18.67 1.22
C ALA A 129 0.86 20.19 1.35
N LEU A 130 -0.18 20.97 1.70
CA LEU A 130 -0.14 22.43 1.76
C LEU A 130 0.45 22.98 3.07
N ARG A 131 0.27 22.30 4.21
CA ARG A 131 0.82 22.73 5.51
C ARG A 131 2.35 22.75 5.63
N ARG A 132 3.08 22.38 4.57
CA ARG A 132 4.55 22.30 4.56
C ARG A 132 5.23 23.16 3.48
N ILE A 133 4.46 24.04 2.82
CA ILE A 133 5.01 25.13 1.97
C ILE A 133 5.13 26.43 2.79
N LYS A 134 5.04 26.35 4.13
CA LYS A 134 5.31 27.46 5.05
C LYS A 134 6.50 27.13 5.93
#